data_AF-A0A6L4AQZ2-F1
#
_entry.id   AF-A0A6L4AQZ2-F1
#
_cell.length_a   1.000
_cell.length_b   1.000
_cell.length_c   1.000
_cell.angle_alpha   90.00
_cell.angle_beta   90.00
_cell.angle_gamma   90.00
#
_symmetry.space_group_name_H-M   'P 1'
#
loop_
_entity.id
_entity.type
_entity.pdbx_description
1 polymer ?
#
loop_
_entity_poly.entity_id
_entity_poly.type
_entity_poly.pdbx_seq_one_letter_code
_entity_poly.pdbx_strand_id
1 'polypeptide(L)'
;MMTVLISLCGSLLTAAQILLVLFRGEAACIGDGCRIVESLTTVPPILFNCAGLVFFQAIFWGAMAEWKKPGRTIKAVKVMLLAGMACEGVLVAFQYYISEAFCLYCLVILALVLLLNLSLGTRQIGTGILIFISVFMVFSGLQFKSAAAGQAEDAPLTGGTYGLRPAPGNGPQLYLFFSSSCRYCEEVIGALKERPGCTVRFQPVEEIGDFTFPGMKQAPGYSPAINRNFLQTLGIDQIPVLMARDAEGIRILKGEGPISRYLDRYCPAEPPAGETGSSPPAPSSIVPTQDDGSCTVLEDCADGVSRQPSGAR
;
A
#
# COMPACT_ATOMS: atom_id res chain seq x y z
N MET A 1 16.85 35.90 -10.20
CA MET A 1 15.80 36.29 -9.23
C MET A 1 14.64 35.31 -9.21
N MET A 2 14.03 34.99 -10.36
CA MET A 2 12.91 34.03 -10.44
C MET A 2 13.23 32.65 -9.85
N THR A 3 14.39 32.07 -10.18
CA THR A 3 14.85 30.76 -9.63
C THR A 3 14.96 30.77 -8.10
N VAL A 4 15.39 31.89 -7.50
CA VAL A 4 15.51 32.04 -6.04
C VAL A 4 14.14 32.05 -5.38
N LEU A 5 13.17 32.78 -5.96
CA LEU A 5 11.80 32.85 -5.44
C LEU A 5 11.09 31.49 -5.52
N ILE A 6 11.21 30.79 -6.65
CA ILE A 6 10.56 29.48 -6.85
C ILE A 6 11.18 28.44 -5.91
N SER A 7 12.51 28.40 -5.78
CA SER A 7 13.18 27.46 -4.87
C SER A 7 12.89 27.74 -3.39
N LEU A 8 12.77 29.01 -3.00
CA LEU A 8 12.31 29.38 -1.65
C LEU A 8 10.88 28.92 -1.41
N CYS A 9 9.97 29.13 -2.37
CA CYS A 9 8.58 28.67 -2.28
C CYS A 9 8.50 27.14 -2.12
N GLY A 10 9.25 26.39 -2.94
CA GLY A 10 9.33 24.93 -2.81
C GLY A 10 9.91 24.48 -1.47
N SER A 11 10.92 25.19 -0.94
CA SER A 11 11.49 24.91 0.39
C SER A 11 10.46 25.15 1.51
N LEU A 12 9.72 26.26 1.46
CA LEU A 12 8.69 26.56 2.46
C LEU A 12 7.54 25.57 2.40
N LEU A 13 7.11 25.18 1.20
CA LEU A 13 6.02 24.23 0.99
C LEU A 13 6.40 22.83 1.49
N THR A 14 7.60 22.35 1.18
CA THR A 14 8.11 21.07 1.69
C THR A 14 8.34 21.09 3.20
N ALA A 15 8.88 22.18 3.76
CA ALA A 15 9.03 22.36 5.21
C ALA A 15 7.68 22.37 5.94
N ALA A 16 6.68 23.06 5.39
CA ALA A 16 5.33 23.06 5.94
C ALA A 16 4.73 21.64 5.94
N GLN A 17 4.96 20.87 4.87
CA GLN A 17 4.51 19.48 4.80
C GLN A 17 5.19 18.60 5.85
N ILE A 18 6.50 18.75 6.07
CA ILE A 18 7.23 18.04 7.13
C ILE A 18 6.62 18.36 8.50
N LEU A 19 6.39 19.64 8.80
CA LEU A 19 5.79 20.06 10.07
C LEU A 19 4.39 19.47 10.26
N LEU A 20 3.56 19.47 9.21
CA LEU A 20 2.22 18.89 9.28
C LEU A 20 2.26 17.39 9.58
N VAL A 21 3.15 16.65 8.91
CA VAL A 21 3.32 15.20 9.17
C VAL A 21 3.81 14.96 10.60
N LEU A 22 4.74 15.77 11.11
CA LEU A 22 5.24 15.63 12.49
C LEU A 22 4.19 15.94 13.55
N PHE A 23 3.30 16.91 13.32
CA PHE A 23 2.28 17.31 14.30
C PHE A 23 0.98 16.51 14.22
N ARG A 24 0.57 16.07 13.03
CA ARG A 24 -0.71 15.36 12.82
C ARG A 24 -0.55 13.87 12.55
N GLY A 25 0.67 13.38 12.32
CA GLY A 25 0.93 11.98 11.96
C GLY A 25 0.53 11.61 10.53
N GLU A 26 -0.10 12.51 9.78
CA GLU A 26 -0.59 12.29 8.41
C GLU A 26 -0.13 13.44 7.49
N ALA A 27 0.14 13.11 6.22
CA ALA A 27 0.45 14.11 5.21
C ALA A 27 -0.78 14.98 4.89
N ALA A 28 -0.54 16.25 4.52
CA ALA A 28 -1.61 17.14 4.06
C ALA A 28 -2.08 16.69 2.68
N CYS A 29 -3.03 15.77 2.67
CA CYS A 29 -3.64 15.22 1.48
C CYS A 29 -4.96 15.95 1.22
N ILE A 30 -5.02 16.77 0.18
CA ILE A 30 -6.25 17.46 -0.26
C ILE A 30 -7.14 16.51 -1.11
N GLY A 31 -6.79 15.22 -1.22
CA GLY A 31 -7.58 14.19 -1.88
C GLY A 31 -7.09 12.77 -1.61
N ASP A 32 -7.89 11.78 -1.98
CA ASP A 32 -7.67 10.35 -1.65
C ASP A 32 -6.41 9.76 -2.28
N GLY A 33 -5.95 10.30 -3.42
CA GLY A 33 -4.77 9.79 -4.12
C GLY A 33 -3.47 9.87 -3.31
N CYS A 34 -3.38 10.80 -2.38
CA CYS A 34 -2.23 10.98 -1.51
C CYS A 34 -2.16 9.88 -0.43
N ARG A 35 -3.31 9.42 0.09
CA ARG A 35 -3.38 8.27 1.03
C ARG A 35 -3.04 6.94 0.35
N ILE A 36 -3.42 6.78 -0.92
CA ILE A 36 -3.11 5.58 -1.71
C ILE A 36 -1.60 5.50 -2.00
N VAL A 37 -0.99 6.59 -2.45
CA VAL A 37 0.46 6.66 -2.72
C VAL A 37 1.29 6.44 -1.45
N GLU A 38 0.84 6.97 -0.31
CA GLU A 38 1.49 6.78 1.00
C GLU A 38 1.47 5.32 1.46
N SER A 39 0.38 4.58 1.20
CA SER A 39 0.28 3.16 1.58
C SER A 39 1.13 2.21 0.74
N LEU A 40 1.58 2.65 -0.44
CA LEU A 40 2.29 1.83 -1.42
C LEU A 40 3.80 2.10 -1.48
N THR A 41 4.27 3.13 -0.77
CA THR A 41 5.70 3.48 -0.75
C THR A 41 6.35 2.94 0.52
N THR A 42 7.36 2.10 0.36
CA THR A 42 8.16 1.57 1.49
C THR A 42 8.89 2.68 2.26
N VAL A 43 9.12 3.82 1.59
CA VAL A 43 9.83 4.96 2.16
C VAL A 43 8.83 5.93 2.81
N PRO A 44 8.97 6.22 4.12
CA PRO A 44 8.12 7.17 4.82
C PRO A 44 7.99 8.53 4.10
N PRO A 45 6.80 9.15 4.07
CA PRO A 45 6.59 10.47 3.47
C PRO A 45 7.51 11.56 4.03
N ILE A 46 7.92 11.44 5.30
CA ILE A 46 8.88 12.35 5.94
C ILE A 46 10.20 12.36 5.16
N LEU A 47 10.71 11.19 4.74
CA LEU A 47 11.98 11.09 4.01
C LEU A 47 11.88 11.73 2.63
N PHE A 48 10.79 11.51 1.90
CA PHE A 48 10.56 12.17 0.61
C PHE A 48 10.50 13.69 0.75
N ASN A 49 9.79 14.20 1.75
CA ASN A 49 9.71 15.64 1.99
C ASN A 49 11.05 16.24 2.45
N CYS A 50 11.82 15.54 3.28
CA CYS A 50 13.17 15.93 3.66
C CYS A 50 14.11 15.98 2.46
N ALA A 51 14.06 14.98 1.57
CA ALA A 51 14.84 14.98 0.33
C ALA A 51 14.46 16.15 -0.58
N GLY A 52 13.15 16.43 -0.71
CA GLY A 52 12.65 17.60 -1.43
C GLY A 52 13.13 18.92 -0.82
N LEU A 53 13.12 19.05 0.50
CA LEU A 53 13.63 20.24 1.19
C LEU A 53 15.13 20.44 0.93
N VAL A 54 15.94 19.38 1.08
CA VAL A 54 17.38 19.42 0.76
C VAL A 54 17.60 19.83 -0.70
N PHE A 55 16.82 19.27 -1.62
CA PHE A 55 16.87 19.60 -3.03
C PHE A 55 16.59 21.09 -3.28
N PHE A 56 15.44 21.61 -2.84
CA PHE A 56 15.10 23.02 -3.06
C PHE A 56 16.08 23.98 -2.37
N GLN A 57 16.58 23.62 -1.19
CA GLN A 57 17.56 24.42 -0.46
C GLN A 57 18.91 24.48 -1.19
N ALA A 58 19.34 23.37 -1.80
CA ALA A 58 20.55 23.33 -2.62
C ALA A 58 20.41 24.20 -3.88
N ILE A 59 19.25 24.17 -4.55
CA ILE A 59 18.96 25.05 -5.69
C ILE A 59 18.94 26.52 -5.24
N PHE A 60 18.32 26.83 -4.11
CA PHE A 60 18.27 28.18 -3.56
C PHE A 60 19.68 28.73 -3.28
N TRP A 61 20.50 28.00 -2.53
CA TRP A 61 21.87 28.42 -2.22
C TRP A 61 22.74 28.50 -3.47
N GLY A 62 22.58 27.56 -4.41
CA GLY A 62 23.28 27.57 -5.69
C GLY A 62 22.94 28.81 -6.52
N ALA A 63 21.66 29.18 -6.60
CA ALA A 63 21.21 30.39 -7.29
C ALA A 63 21.68 31.68 -6.60
N MET A 64 21.70 31.70 -5.26
CA MET A 64 22.24 32.82 -4.48
C MET A 64 23.76 32.96 -4.65
N ALA A 65 24.50 31.85 -4.71
CA ALA A 65 25.94 31.84 -4.92
C ALA A 65 26.32 32.32 -6.33
N GLU A 66 25.53 31.96 -7.36
CA GLU A 66 25.70 32.50 -8.71
C GLU A 66 25.54 34.01 -8.77
N TRP A 67 24.64 34.58 -7.97
CA TRP A 67 24.47 36.02 -7.92
C TRP A 67 25.73 36.73 -7.40
N LYS A 68 26.46 36.11 -6.46
CA LYS A 68 27.72 36.64 -5.93
C LYS A 68 28.93 36.33 -6.82
N LYS A 69 28.96 35.17 -7.48
CA LYS A 69 30.06 34.70 -8.34
C LYS A 69 29.51 33.94 -9.55
N PRO A 70 29.31 34.60 -10.71
CA PRO A 70 28.69 33.99 -11.87
C PRO A 70 29.60 32.94 -12.54
N GLY A 71 29.01 31.80 -12.94
CA GLY A 71 29.54 30.92 -13.98
C GLY A 71 29.86 29.47 -13.56
N ARG A 72 30.22 29.20 -12.30
CA ARG A 72 30.63 27.84 -11.86
C ARG A 72 29.48 27.06 -11.23
N THR A 73 28.71 27.69 -10.37
CA THR A 73 27.64 27.08 -9.59
C THR A 73 26.40 26.83 -10.45
N ILE A 74 26.18 27.62 -11.51
CA ILE A 74 25.03 27.47 -12.41
C ILE A 74 25.05 26.13 -13.15
N LYS A 75 26.25 25.61 -13.47
CA LYS A 75 26.40 24.29 -14.09
C LYS A 75 25.91 23.19 -13.15
N ALA A 76 26.30 23.25 -11.88
CA ALA A 76 25.85 22.31 -10.86
C ALA A 76 24.32 22.41 -10.63
N VAL A 77 23.77 23.62 -10.55
CA VAL A 77 22.33 23.85 -10.42
C VAL A 77 21.56 23.24 -11.60
N LYS A 78 22.05 23.42 -12.83
CA LYS A 78 21.43 22.82 -14.02
C LYS A 78 21.41 21.30 -13.97
N VAL A 79 22.52 20.67 -13.59
CA VAL A 79 22.60 19.20 -13.46
C VAL A 79 21.65 18.71 -12.37
N MET A 80 21.62 19.38 -11.23
CA MET A 80 20.74 19.02 -10.13
C MET A 80 19.26 19.13 -10.52
N LEU A 81 18.87 20.16 -11.28
CA LEU A 81 17.50 20.29 -11.80
C LEU A 81 17.12 19.22 -12.83
N LEU A 82 18.07 18.75 -13.65
CA LEU A 82 17.83 17.61 -14.55
C LEU A 82 17.66 16.30 -13.75
N ALA A 83 18.44 16.11 -12.69
CA ALA A 83 18.23 14.98 -11.77
C ALA A 83 16.86 15.06 -11.10
N GLY A 84 16.44 16.27 -10.70
CA GLY A 84 15.07 16.52 -10.21
C GLY A 84 14.00 16.11 -11.21
N MET A 85 14.15 16.48 -12.50
CA MET A 85 13.23 16.05 -13.56
C MET A 85 13.17 14.52 -13.72
N ALA A 86 14.31 13.82 -13.58
CA ALA A 86 14.33 12.37 -13.60
C ALA A 86 13.58 11.76 -12.40
N CYS A 87 13.81 12.28 -11.19
CA CYS A 87 13.09 11.87 -9.98
C CYS A 87 11.58 12.11 -10.09
N GLU A 88 11.16 13.28 -10.55
CA GLU A 88 9.74 13.57 -10.79
C GLU A 88 9.15 12.65 -11.88
N GLY A 89 9.94 12.28 -12.89
CA GLY A 89 9.56 11.27 -13.89
C GLY A 89 9.23 9.93 -13.25
N VAL A 90 10.05 9.46 -12.31
CA VAL A 90 9.79 8.23 -11.55
C VAL A 90 8.52 8.37 -10.70
N LEU A 91 8.36 9.49 -9.99
CA LEU A 91 7.19 9.72 -9.11
C LEU A 91 5.88 9.81 -9.89
N VAL A 92 5.89 10.43 -11.07
CA VAL A 92 4.71 10.50 -11.94
C VAL A 92 4.43 9.15 -12.58
N ALA A 93 5.46 8.44 -13.03
CA ALA A 93 5.29 7.08 -13.58
C ALA A 93 4.72 6.13 -12.51
N PHE A 94 5.17 6.21 -11.27
CA PHE A 94 4.58 5.47 -10.15
C PHE A 94 3.10 5.83 -9.96
N GLN A 95 2.77 7.12 -9.96
CA GLN A 95 1.38 7.58 -9.81
C GLN A 95 0.45 7.11 -10.93
N TYR A 96 0.99 7.04 -12.15
CA TYR A 96 0.23 6.63 -13.34
C TYR A 96 0.08 5.10 -13.44
N TYR A 97 1.18 4.35 -13.34
CA TYR A 97 1.18 2.90 -13.61
C TYR A 97 0.88 2.04 -12.38
N ILE A 98 1.19 2.50 -11.17
CA ILE A 98 1.14 1.66 -9.96
C ILE A 98 -0.03 2.04 -9.07
N SER A 99 -0.12 3.31 -8.67
CA SER A 99 -1.17 3.77 -7.75
C SER A 99 -2.47 4.16 -8.43
N GLU A 100 -2.46 4.34 -9.77
CA GLU A 100 -3.59 4.83 -10.59
C GLU A 100 -4.30 6.05 -9.97
N ALA A 101 -3.54 6.86 -9.24
CA ALA A 101 -4.05 7.96 -8.44
C ALA A 101 -3.00 9.06 -8.36
N PHE A 102 -3.43 10.30 -8.60
CA PHE A 102 -2.55 11.45 -8.59
C PHE A 102 -2.56 12.16 -7.24
N CYS A 103 -1.36 12.40 -6.71
CA CYS A 103 -1.16 13.21 -5.53
C CYS A 103 -1.01 14.68 -5.94
N LEU A 104 -1.99 15.52 -5.58
CA LEU A 104 -1.96 16.95 -5.91
C LEU A 104 -0.67 17.62 -5.40
N TYR A 105 -0.20 17.23 -4.22
CA TYR A 105 1.05 17.74 -3.65
C TYR A 105 2.26 17.42 -4.56
N CYS A 106 2.40 16.16 -4.99
CA CYS A 106 3.47 15.76 -5.91
C CYS A 106 3.39 16.51 -7.25
N LEU A 107 2.18 16.73 -7.79
CA LEU A 107 2.00 17.53 -9.00
C LEU A 107 2.43 19.00 -8.82
N VAL A 108 2.19 19.58 -7.64
CA VAL A 108 2.69 20.91 -7.31
C VAL A 108 4.22 20.94 -7.27
N ILE A 109 4.86 19.93 -6.66
CA ILE A 109 6.33 19.81 -6.67
C ILE A 109 6.87 19.69 -8.10
N LEU A 110 6.29 18.80 -8.92
CA LEU A 110 6.62 18.69 -10.35
C LEU A 110 6.51 20.05 -11.06
N ALA A 111 5.42 20.79 -10.84
CA ALA A 111 5.22 22.09 -11.44
C ALA A 111 6.32 23.10 -11.02
N LEU A 112 6.72 23.10 -9.75
CA LEU A 112 7.83 23.93 -9.27
C LEU A 112 9.15 23.54 -9.94
N VAL A 113 9.45 22.25 -10.09
CA VAL A 113 10.67 21.76 -10.76
C VAL A 113 10.67 22.14 -12.25
N LEU A 114 9.53 22.05 -12.93
CA LEU A 114 9.35 22.49 -14.31
C LEU A 114 9.60 24.00 -14.45
N LEU A 115 9.01 24.81 -13.56
CA LEU A 115 9.20 26.26 -13.54
C LEU A 115 10.67 26.63 -13.26
N LEU A 116 11.36 25.89 -12.38
CA LEU A 116 12.78 26.09 -12.14
C LEU A 116 13.62 25.79 -13.39
N ASN A 117 13.37 24.68 -14.09
CA ASN A 117 14.06 24.35 -15.33
C ASN A 117 13.78 25.40 -16.43
N LEU A 118 12.52 25.85 -16.55
CA LEU A 118 12.13 26.91 -17.47
C LEU A 118 12.85 28.23 -17.16
N SER A 119 13.02 28.58 -15.88
CA SER A 119 13.72 29.79 -15.44
C SER A 119 15.20 29.84 -15.83
N LEU A 120 15.82 28.69 -16.13
CA LEU A 120 17.22 28.59 -16.58
C LEU A 120 17.37 28.52 -18.11
N GLY A 121 16.25 28.55 -18.85
CA GLY A 121 16.20 28.69 -20.31
C GLY A 121 15.48 27.54 -21.02
N THR A 122 15.02 27.81 -22.24
CA THR A 122 14.24 26.87 -23.06
C THR A 122 15.02 25.59 -23.42
N ARG A 123 16.33 25.68 -23.60
CA ARG A 123 17.18 24.49 -23.82
C ARG A 123 17.20 23.56 -22.61
N GLN A 124 17.23 24.12 -21.40
CA GLN A 124 17.26 23.34 -20.16
C GLN A 124 15.96 22.55 -19.98
N ILE A 125 14.82 23.21 -20.15
CA ILE A 125 13.52 22.53 -20.07
C ILE A 125 13.34 21.48 -21.17
N GLY A 126 13.82 21.73 -22.39
CA GLY A 126 13.81 20.73 -23.46
C GLY A 126 14.56 19.45 -23.08
N THR A 127 15.78 19.59 -22.50
CA THR A 127 16.54 18.44 -21.98
C THR A 127 15.82 17.76 -20.81
N GLY A 128 15.24 18.54 -19.89
CA GLY A 128 14.49 18.00 -18.76
C GLY A 128 13.26 17.19 -19.17
N ILE A 129 12.49 17.69 -20.15
CA ILE A 129 11.32 16.99 -20.71
C ILE A 129 11.75 15.69 -21.38
N LEU A 130 12.85 15.69 -22.14
CA LEU A 130 13.34 14.47 -22.79
C LEU A 130 13.73 13.40 -21.76
N ILE A 131 14.42 13.79 -20.68
CA ILE A 131 14.74 12.89 -19.56
C ILE A 131 13.45 12.35 -18.93
N PHE A 132 12.49 13.22 -18.64
CA PHE A 132 11.20 12.84 -18.06
C PHE A 132 10.47 11.80 -18.92
N ILE A 133 10.35 12.06 -20.24
CA ILE A 133 9.72 11.14 -21.19
C ILE A 133 10.47 9.81 -21.26
N SER A 134 11.80 9.85 -21.27
CA SER A 134 12.63 8.65 -21.30
C SER A 134 12.38 7.77 -20.07
N VAL A 135 12.34 8.36 -18.87
CA VAL A 135 12.00 7.63 -17.63
C VAL A 135 10.59 7.04 -17.74
N PHE A 136 9.61 7.83 -18.18
CA PHE A 136 8.23 7.37 -18.33
C PHE A 136 8.09 6.21 -19.32
N MET A 137 8.80 6.25 -20.46
CA MET A 137 8.82 5.15 -21.45
C MET A 137 9.46 3.89 -20.89
N VAL A 138 10.55 4.00 -20.12
CA VAL A 138 11.17 2.85 -19.44
C VAL A 138 10.15 2.21 -18.50
N PHE A 139 9.43 3.01 -17.71
CA PHE A 139 8.35 2.50 -16.85
C PHE A 139 7.22 1.86 -17.65
N SER A 140 6.87 2.38 -18.83
CA SER A 140 5.89 1.74 -19.71
C SER A 140 6.31 0.36 -20.20
N GLY A 141 7.61 0.11 -20.34
CA GLY A 141 8.15 -1.19 -20.76
C GLY A 141 8.30 -2.19 -19.60
N LEU A 142 8.21 -1.73 -18.36
CA LEU A 142 8.24 -2.57 -17.17
C LEU A 142 6.83 -3.08 -16.87
N GLN A 143 6.67 -4.39 -16.70
CA GLN A 143 5.40 -4.98 -16.25
C GLN A 143 5.21 -4.71 -14.75
N PHE A 144 4.60 -3.57 -14.43
CA PHE A 144 4.09 -3.33 -13.09
C PHE A 144 2.74 -4.01 -12.95
N LYS A 145 2.63 -5.00 -12.06
CA LYS A 145 1.33 -5.46 -11.58
C LYS A 145 0.78 -4.31 -10.73
N SER A 146 -0.17 -3.54 -11.27
CA SER A 146 -0.68 -2.35 -10.60
C SER A 146 -1.29 -2.72 -9.24
N ALA A 147 -1.01 -1.90 -8.23
CA ALA A 147 -1.59 -2.05 -6.90
C ALA A 147 -3.05 -1.59 -6.86
N ALA A 148 -3.47 -0.83 -7.88
CA ALA A 148 -4.86 -0.63 -8.28
C ALA A 148 -5.48 -1.90 -8.91
N ALA A 149 -5.20 -3.05 -8.31
CA ALA A 149 -5.88 -4.33 -8.48
C ALA A 149 -7.36 -4.28 -8.06
N GLY A 150 -8.02 -3.12 -8.11
CA GLY A 150 -9.48 -3.00 -8.20
C GLY A 150 -10.03 -3.55 -9.51
N GLN A 151 -9.17 -3.76 -10.52
CA GLN A 151 -9.46 -4.56 -11.72
C GLN A 151 -8.47 -5.73 -11.90
N ALA A 152 -7.97 -6.32 -10.80
CA ALA A 152 -7.51 -7.69 -10.91
C ALA A 152 -8.74 -8.52 -11.30
N GLU A 153 -8.84 -8.85 -12.60
CA GLU A 153 -9.50 -10.08 -13.04
C GLU A 153 -9.20 -11.13 -11.97
N ASP A 154 -10.20 -11.85 -11.48
CA ASP A 154 -10.03 -12.86 -10.42
C ASP A 154 -9.01 -13.97 -10.79
N ALA A 155 -8.44 -13.93 -12.00
CA ALA A 155 -7.50 -14.89 -12.56
C ALA A 155 -6.24 -15.19 -11.72
N PRO A 156 -5.52 -14.23 -11.10
CA PRO A 156 -4.33 -14.57 -10.31
C PRO A 156 -4.68 -15.24 -8.99
N LEU A 157 -5.74 -14.80 -8.31
CA LEU A 157 -6.11 -15.30 -6.98
C LEU A 157 -6.97 -16.57 -7.04
N THR A 158 -7.69 -16.80 -8.15
CA THR A 158 -8.47 -18.04 -8.35
C THR A 158 -7.57 -19.28 -8.41
N GLY A 159 -6.37 -19.18 -9.01
CA GLY A 159 -5.38 -20.26 -8.98
C GLY A 159 -4.83 -20.56 -7.57
N GLY A 160 -4.92 -19.60 -6.65
CA GLY A 160 -4.59 -19.79 -5.24
C GLY A 160 -5.76 -20.28 -4.37
N THR A 161 -6.97 -20.39 -4.93
CA THR A 161 -8.15 -20.84 -4.18
C THR A 161 -8.14 -22.34 -4.02
N TYR A 162 -8.16 -22.80 -2.77
CA TYR A 162 -8.40 -24.21 -2.43
C TYR A 162 -9.90 -24.52 -2.50
N GLY A 163 -10.72 -23.62 -1.97
CA GLY A 163 -12.17 -23.77 -2.02
C GLY A 163 -12.93 -22.46 -1.88
N LEU A 164 -14.15 -22.45 -2.44
CA LEU A 164 -15.06 -21.33 -2.46
C LEU A 164 -16.36 -21.71 -1.76
N ARG A 165 -16.76 -20.93 -0.76
CA ARG A 165 -18.11 -20.95 -0.19
C ARG A 165 -18.89 -19.75 -0.74
N PRO A 166 -19.87 -19.95 -1.65
CA PRO A 166 -20.72 -18.88 -2.14
C PRO A 166 -21.74 -18.45 -1.07
N ALA A 167 -22.05 -17.16 -1.02
CA ALA A 167 -23.18 -16.63 -0.26
C ALA A 167 -24.35 -16.26 -1.20
N PRO A 168 -25.61 -16.34 -0.74
CA PRO A 168 -26.79 -16.08 -1.56
C PRO A 168 -27.08 -14.59 -1.84
N GLY A 169 -26.32 -13.66 -1.26
CA GLY A 169 -26.55 -12.21 -1.40
C GLY A 169 -25.33 -11.44 -1.92
N ASN A 170 -25.49 -10.13 -2.11
CA ASN A 170 -24.42 -9.20 -2.53
C ASN A 170 -23.46 -8.83 -1.37
N GLY A 171 -23.14 -9.80 -0.52
CA GLY A 171 -22.17 -9.61 0.57
C GLY A 171 -20.75 -9.44 0.04
N PRO A 172 -19.81 -8.99 0.88
CA PRO A 172 -18.42 -8.82 0.49
C PRO A 172 -17.81 -10.16 0.03
N GLN A 173 -16.92 -10.09 -0.96
CA GLN A 173 -16.09 -11.22 -1.36
C GLN A 173 -14.83 -11.26 -0.51
N LEU A 174 -14.63 -12.36 0.20
CA LEU A 174 -13.54 -12.53 1.14
C LEU A 174 -12.51 -13.53 0.60
N TYR A 175 -11.24 -13.20 0.73
CA TYR A 175 -10.12 -14.09 0.46
C TYR A 175 -9.34 -14.27 1.77
N LEU A 176 -9.44 -15.43 2.38
CA LEU A 176 -8.77 -15.76 3.64
C LEU A 176 -7.48 -16.51 3.36
N PHE A 177 -6.34 -15.89 3.67
CA PHE A 177 -5.03 -16.53 3.64
C PHE A 177 -4.70 -17.11 5.00
N PHE A 178 -4.39 -18.41 5.04
CA PHE A 178 -4.23 -19.17 6.28
C PHE A 178 -3.28 -20.37 6.12
N SER A 179 -2.87 -20.95 7.24
CA SER A 179 -2.20 -22.26 7.35
C SER A 179 -3.04 -23.15 8.25
N SER A 180 -3.00 -24.46 8.03
CA SER A 180 -3.64 -25.46 8.90
C SER A 180 -2.96 -25.61 10.25
N SER A 181 -1.70 -25.17 10.38
CA SER A 181 -0.93 -25.21 11.64
C SER A 181 -1.09 -23.96 12.52
N CYS A 182 -1.83 -22.95 12.03
CA CYS A 182 -1.95 -21.63 12.64
C CYS A 182 -3.19 -21.55 13.56
N ARG A 183 -2.97 -21.38 14.87
CA ARG A 183 -4.04 -21.26 15.87
C ARG A 183 -5.03 -20.13 15.58
N TYR A 184 -4.53 -18.93 15.30
CA TYR A 184 -5.36 -17.75 15.01
C TYR A 184 -6.20 -17.93 13.74
N CYS A 185 -5.71 -18.74 12.81
CA CYS A 185 -6.42 -19.09 11.59
C CYS A 185 -7.63 -19.98 11.88
N GLU A 186 -7.51 -20.91 12.82
CA GLU A 186 -8.63 -21.77 13.25
C GLU A 186 -9.76 -20.95 13.88
N GLU A 187 -9.43 -19.95 14.70
CA GLU A 187 -10.41 -19.07 15.36
C GLU A 187 -11.21 -18.26 14.30
N VAL A 188 -10.52 -17.68 13.31
CA VAL A 188 -11.17 -16.99 12.18
C VAL A 188 -12.04 -17.93 11.34
N ILE A 189 -11.53 -19.14 11.03
CA ILE A 189 -12.29 -20.15 10.27
C ILE A 189 -13.52 -20.60 11.06
N GLY A 190 -13.40 -20.74 12.38
CA GLY A 190 -14.51 -21.02 13.29
C GLY A 190 -15.60 -19.95 13.21
N ALA A 191 -15.22 -18.68 13.34
CA ALA A 191 -16.15 -17.56 13.23
C ALA A 191 -16.89 -17.52 11.88
N LEU A 192 -16.22 -17.88 10.78
CA LEU A 192 -16.83 -17.94 9.45
C LEU A 192 -17.89 -19.04 9.30
N LYS A 193 -17.80 -20.14 10.07
CA LYS A 193 -18.80 -21.24 10.00
C LYS A 193 -20.18 -20.77 10.42
N GLU A 194 -20.24 -19.85 11.37
CA GLU A 194 -21.48 -19.30 11.92
C GLU A 194 -22.03 -18.13 11.09
N ARG A 195 -21.35 -17.74 9.99
CA ARG A 195 -21.64 -16.52 9.22
C ARG A 195 -21.85 -16.82 7.74
N PRO A 196 -23.03 -17.30 7.31
CA PRO A 196 -23.26 -17.71 5.92
C PRO A 196 -23.41 -16.53 4.94
N GLY A 197 -23.51 -15.29 5.42
CA GLY A 197 -23.81 -14.10 4.60
C GLY A 197 -22.71 -13.65 3.64
N CYS A 198 -21.50 -14.22 3.73
CA CYS A 198 -20.35 -13.78 2.94
C CYS A 198 -19.76 -14.87 2.06
N THR A 199 -19.38 -14.46 0.84
CA THR A 199 -18.69 -15.35 -0.10
C THR A 199 -17.23 -15.43 0.32
N VAL A 200 -16.74 -16.64 0.60
CA VAL A 200 -15.38 -16.86 1.13
C VAL A 200 -14.58 -17.75 0.20
N ARG A 201 -13.41 -17.28 -0.21
CA ARG A 201 -12.36 -18.05 -0.88
C ARG A 201 -11.26 -18.36 0.13
N PHE A 202 -10.97 -19.64 0.29
CA PHE A 202 -9.92 -20.14 1.16
C PHE A 202 -8.62 -20.23 0.37
N GLN A 203 -7.60 -19.49 0.82
CA GLN A 203 -6.30 -19.31 0.16
C GLN A 203 -5.16 -19.87 1.05
N PRO A 204 -5.01 -21.19 1.21
CA PRO A 204 -3.99 -21.73 2.09
C PRO A 204 -2.59 -21.41 1.56
N VAL A 205 -1.65 -21.11 2.47
CA VAL A 205 -0.26 -20.78 2.14
C VAL A 205 0.66 -22.00 2.09
N GLU A 206 0.13 -23.18 2.39
CA GLU A 206 0.80 -24.48 2.38
C GLU A 206 -0.04 -25.53 1.66
N GLU A 207 0.56 -26.64 1.24
CA GLU A 207 -0.22 -27.75 0.70
C GLU A 207 -1.06 -28.40 1.79
N ILE A 208 -2.37 -28.46 1.58
CA ILE A 208 -3.31 -29.09 2.51
C ILE A 208 -4.10 -30.19 1.80
N GLY A 209 -4.16 -31.37 2.43
CA GLY A 209 -4.89 -32.53 1.90
C GLY A 209 -6.36 -32.54 2.28
N ASP A 210 -6.67 -32.33 3.56
CA ASP A 210 -7.98 -32.70 4.14
C ASP A 210 -8.74 -31.52 4.78
N PHE A 211 -8.72 -30.34 4.15
CA PHE A 211 -9.51 -29.21 4.64
C PHE A 211 -10.94 -29.26 4.13
N THR A 212 -11.90 -29.30 5.06
CA THR A 212 -13.33 -29.31 4.75
C THR A 212 -14.04 -28.15 5.44
N PHE A 213 -14.96 -27.52 4.72
CA PHE A 213 -15.73 -26.39 5.23
C PHE A 213 -17.18 -26.48 4.73
N PRO A 214 -18.20 -26.19 5.58
CA PRO A 214 -19.61 -26.29 5.17
C PRO A 214 -19.95 -25.45 3.94
N GLY A 215 -20.53 -26.09 2.92
CA GLY A 215 -20.94 -25.42 1.67
C GLY A 215 -19.79 -24.99 0.76
N MET A 216 -18.56 -25.38 1.08
CA MET A 216 -17.38 -25.10 0.24
C MET A 216 -17.33 -26.03 -0.97
N LYS A 217 -17.11 -25.45 -2.14
CA LYS A 217 -16.77 -26.16 -3.38
C LYS A 217 -15.27 -26.07 -3.59
N GLN A 218 -14.59 -27.20 -3.73
CA GLN A 218 -13.17 -27.20 -4.06
C GLN A 218 -12.94 -26.59 -5.44
N ALA A 219 -11.88 -25.79 -5.56
CA ALA A 219 -11.47 -25.21 -6.83
C ALA A 219 -10.36 -26.07 -7.46
N PRO A 220 -10.42 -26.32 -8.78
CA PRO A 220 -9.39 -27.10 -9.46
C PRO A 220 -8.09 -26.29 -9.59
N GLY A 221 -6.95 -26.97 -9.51
CA GLY A 221 -5.65 -26.36 -9.82
C GLY A 221 -5.10 -25.42 -8.75
N TYR A 222 -5.52 -25.59 -7.51
CA TYR A 222 -4.97 -24.88 -6.35
C TYR A 222 -3.43 -24.97 -6.28
N SER A 223 -2.76 -23.82 -6.15
CA SER A 223 -1.34 -23.74 -5.85
C SER A 223 -1.05 -22.80 -4.67
N PRO A 224 -0.50 -23.29 -3.55
CA PRO A 224 -0.12 -22.45 -2.41
C PRO A 224 0.94 -21.40 -2.76
N ALA A 225 1.78 -21.67 -3.76
CA ALA A 225 2.84 -20.74 -4.19
C ALA A 225 2.27 -19.40 -4.70
N ILE A 226 1.09 -19.42 -5.32
CA ILE A 226 0.39 -18.21 -5.77
C ILE A 226 0.05 -17.31 -4.57
N ASN A 227 -0.43 -17.92 -3.47
CA ASN A 227 -0.80 -17.21 -2.25
C ASN A 227 0.42 -16.63 -1.54
N ARG A 228 1.51 -17.40 -1.41
CA ARG A 228 2.77 -16.91 -0.82
C ARG A 228 3.34 -15.74 -1.61
N ASN A 229 3.39 -15.84 -2.95
CA ASN A 229 3.88 -14.79 -3.82
C ASN A 229 3.02 -13.51 -3.72
N PHE A 230 1.70 -13.66 -3.60
CA PHE A 230 0.80 -12.53 -3.40
C PHE A 230 1.07 -11.81 -2.07
N LEU A 231 1.17 -12.55 -0.95
CA LEU A 231 1.48 -11.97 0.36
C LEU A 231 2.87 -11.30 0.37
N GLN A 232 3.88 -11.94 -0.22
CA GLN A 232 5.22 -11.38 -0.37
C GLN A 232 5.23 -10.06 -1.18
N THR A 233 4.44 -9.98 -2.25
CA THR A 233 4.31 -8.75 -3.05
C THR A 233 3.74 -7.59 -2.22
N LEU A 234 2.90 -7.89 -1.24
CA LEU A 234 2.32 -6.92 -0.31
C LEU A 234 3.20 -6.65 0.91
N GLY A 235 4.39 -7.28 1.00
CA GLY A 235 5.25 -7.21 2.18
C GLY A 235 4.58 -7.79 3.43
N ILE A 236 3.71 -8.79 3.25
CA ILE A 236 3.01 -9.46 4.35
C ILE A 236 3.66 -10.82 4.56
N ASP A 237 4.24 -10.98 5.74
CA ASP A 237 4.92 -12.18 6.19
C ASP A 237 4.20 -12.83 7.37
N GLN A 238 2.94 -12.46 7.63
CA GLN A 238 2.14 -12.97 8.73
C GLN A 238 0.75 -13.44 8.26
N ILE A 239 0.18 -14.43 8.95
CA ILE A 239 -1.19 -14.96 8.78
C ILE A 239 -1.90 -15.05 10.14
N PRO A 240 -3.25 -15.04 10.21
CA PRO A 240 -4.20 -14.96 9.11
C PRO A 240 -4.26 -13.58 8.46
N VAL A 241 -4.60 -13.56 7.16
CA VAL A 241 -4.88 -12.32 6.42
C VAL A 241 -6.21 -12.44 5.71
N LEU A 242 -7.08 -11.46 5.89
CA LEU A 242 -8.33 -11.34 5.15
C LEU A 242 -8.21 -10.20 4.14
N MET A 243 -8.34 -10.51 2.86
CA MET A 243 -8.62 -9.51 1.84
C MET A 243 -10.12 -9.48 1.58
N ALA A 244 -10.76 -8.36 1.90
CA ALA A 244 -12.18 -8.14 1.64
C ALA A 244 -12.36 -7.20 0.46
N ARG A 245 -13.22 -7.59 -0.48
CA ARG A 245 -13.61 -6.79 -1.65
C ARG A 245 -15.10 -6.49 -1.57
N ASP A 246 -15.44 -5.21 -1.49
CA ASP A 246 -16.80 -4.69 -1.44
C ASP A 246 -16.95 -3.43 -2.32
N ALA A 247 -18.11 -2.76 -2.24
CA ALA A 247 -18.39 -1.56 -3.03
C ALA A 247 -17.51 -0.35 -2.65
N GLU A 248 -16.89 -0.37 -1.47
CA GLU A 248 -16.02 0.68 -0.95
C GLU A 248 -14.55 0.44 -1.34
N GLY A 249 -14.23 -0.73 -1.91
CA GLY A 249 -12.92 -1.07 -2.47
C GLY A 249 -12.33 -2.36 -1.89
N ILE A 250 -11.00 -2.44 -1.90
CA ILE A 250 -10.24 -3.57 -1.34
C ILE A 250 -9.68 -3.19 0.02
N ARG A 251 -9.88 -4.05 1.01
CA ARG A 251 -9.32 -3.93 2.36
C ARG A 251 -8.50 -5.15 2.69
N ILE A 252 -7.32 -4.94 3.27
CA ILE A 252 -6.43 -6.00 3.77
C ILE A 252 -6.37 -5.89 5.29
N LEU A 253 -6.78 -6.96 5.97
CA LEU A 253 -6.81 -7.08 7.42
C LEU A 253 -5.84 -8.18 7.83
N LYS A 254 -4.99 -7.91 8.82
CA LYS A 254 -3.97 -8.83 9.32
C LYS A 254 -4.29 -9.20 10.76
N GLY A 255 -4.11 -10.48 11.11
CA GLY A 255 -4.33 -11.00 12.46
C GLY A 255 -5.82 -11.21 12.79
N GLU A 256 -6.07 -12.04 13.80
CA GLU A 256 -7.41 -12.47 14.19
C GLU A 256 -8.32 -11.29 14.60
N GLY A 257 -7.87 -10.42 15.50
CA GLY A 257 -8.70 -9.35 16.07
C GLY A 257 -9.30 -8.37 15.04
N PRO A 258 -8.51 -7.78 14.11
CA PRO A 258 -9.04 -6.96 13.02
C PRO A 258 -9.98 -7.72 12.09
N ILE A 259 -9.69 -8.99 11.80
CA ILE A 259 -10.53 -9.85 10.95
C ILE A 259 -11.88 -10.11 11.61
N SER A 260 -11.91 -10.54 12.87
CA SER A 260 -13.13 -10.82 13.62
C SER A 260 -14.06 -9.61 13.69
N ARG A 261 -13.51 -8.42 14.00
CA ARG A 261 -14.29 -7.16 14.00
C ARG A 261 -14.89 -6.81 12.64
N TYR A 262 -14.19 -7.11 11.55
CA TYR A 262 -14.74 -6.91 10.20
C TYR A 262 -15.88 -7.88 9.93
N LEU A 263 -15.69 -9.17 10.28
CA LEU A 263 -16.73 -10.18 10.12
C LEU A 263 -17.99 -9.85 10.92
N ASP A 264 -17.86 -9.29 12.13
CA ASP A 264 -19.00 -8.83 12.95
C ASP A 264 -19.84 -7.77 12.26
N ARG A 265 -19.18 -6.83 11.57
CA ARG A 265 -19.85 -5.70 10.95
C ARG A 265 -20.46 -6.04 9.59
N TYR A 266 -19.77 -6.84 8.79
CA TYR A 266 -20.10 -7.02 7.37
C TYR A 266 -20.55 -8.44 7.02
N CYS A 267 -20.38 -9.40 7.92
CA CYS A 267 -20.79 -10.80 7.76
C CYS A 267 -21.56 -11.29 8.99
N PRO A 268 -22.73 -10.70 9.31
CA PRO A 268 -23.47 -11.08 10.51
C PRO A 268 -23.95 -12.54 10.45
N ALA A 269 -24.04 -13.18 11.62
CA ALA A 269 -24.46 -14.57 11.78
C ALA A 269 -25.94 -14.79 11.42
N GLU A 270 -26.78 -13.77 11.63
CA GLU A 270 -28.18 -13.73 11.20
C GLU A 270 -28.39 -12.61 10.19
N PRO A 271 -29.18 -12.83 9.11
CA PRO A 271 -29.61 -11.75 8.25
C PRO A 271 -30.47 -10.77 9.08
N PRO A 272 -30.25 -9.45 8.98
CA PRO A 272 -31.02 -8.50 9.77
C PRO A 272 -32.50 -8.66 9.45
N ALA A 273 -33.30 -9.02 10.46
CA ALA A 273 -34.74 -8.82 10.43
C ALA A 273 -34.96 -7.34 10.13
N GLY A 274 -35.74 -7.04 9.09
CA GLY A 274 -35.81 -5.72 8.50
C GLY A 274 -36.04 -4.62 9.54
N GLU A 275 -35.07 -3.74 9.69
CA GLU A 275 -35.25 -2.47 10.38
C GLU A 275 -34.70 -1.34 9.51
N THR A 276 -35.67 -0.56 9.03
CA THR A 276 -35.55 0.79 8.51
C THR A 276 -34.62 1.66 9.35
N GLY A 277 -33.59 2.19 8.68
CA GLY A 277 -32.99 3.50 8.96
C GLY A 277 -32.58 3.80 10.40
N SER A 278 -31.30 3.62 10.71
CA SER A 278 -30.59 4.53 11.62
C SER A 278 -29.08 4.48 11.38
N SER A 279 -28.48 5.66 11.22
CA SER A 279 -27.04 5.88 11.09
C SER A 279 -26.30 5.36 12.33
N PRO A 280 -25.09 4.79 12.18
CA PRO A 280 -24.33 4.32 13.34
C PRO A 280 -23.70 5.51 14.10
N PRO A 281 -23.72 5.52 15.44
CA PRO A 281 -22.95 6.46 16.22
C PRO A 281 -21.47 6.03 16.27
N ALA A 282 -20.56 7.01 16.20
CA ALA A 282 -19.19 6.83 16.68
C ALA A 282 -19.24 6.56 18.20
N PRO A 283 -18.33 5.76 18.82
CA PRO A 283 -17.08 6.39 19.28
C PRO A 283 -15.85 5.49 19.60
N SER A 284 -14.75 6.20 19.83
CA SER A 284 -13.65 6.00 20.81
C SER A 284 -12.63 4.87 20.66
N SER A 285 -11.40 5.30 20.37
CA SER A 285 -10.14 4.61 20.63
C SER A 285 -9.85 4.51 22.13
N ILE A 286 -9.62 3.29 22.60
CA ILE A 286 -8.79 3.01 23.78
C ILE A 286 -7.82 1.90 23.37
N VAL A 287 -6.52 2.20 23.39
CA VAL A 287 -5.44 1.23 23.22
C VAL A 287 -5.07 0.68 24.59
N PRO A 288 -4.99 -0.65 24.72
CA PRO A 288 -3.83 -1.24 25.39
C PRO A 288 -3.14 -2.25 24.47
N THR A 289 -1.81 -2.20 24.51
CA THR A 289 -0.87 -3.15 23.89
C THR A 289 -1.15 -4.59 24.36
N GLN A 290 -1.52 -5.48 23.44
CA GLN A 290 -1.55 -6.93 23.67
C GLN A 290 -1.53 -7.68 22.33
N ASP A 291 -0.74 -8.76 22.30
CA ASP A 291 -0.62 -9.83 21.30
C ASP A 291 -1.41 -9.62 19.99
N ASP A 292 -0.70 -9.38 18.90
CA ASP A 292 -1.23 -9.07 17.57
C ASP A 292 -1.83 -10.29 16.82
N GLY A 293 -1.86 -11.45 17.47
CA GLY A 293 -2.67 -12.59 17.03
C GLY A 293 -2.29 -13.11 15.64
N SER A 294 -0.99 -13.24 15.37
CA SER A 294 -0.45 -13.61 14.05
C SER A 294 0.67 -14.67 14.13
N CYS A 295 0.89 -15.39 13.03
CA CYS A 295 1.97 -16.36 12.83
C CYS A 295 2.79 -15.96 11.59
N THR A 296 4.12 -16.14 11.61
CA THR A 296 5.00 -15.81 10.46
C THR A 296 4.93 -16.85 9.33
N VAL A 297 4.99 -16.39 8.08
CA VAL A 297 4.79 -17.14 6.83
C VAL A 297 6.02 -17.94 6.39
N LEU A 298 7.17 -17.76 7.04
CA LEU A 298 8.49 -18.12 6.50
C LEU A 298 9.33 -19.10 7.35
N GLU A 299 8.76 -19.79 8.34
CA GLU A 299 9.44 -20.95 8.93
C GLU A 299 9.01 -22.23 8.21
N ASP A 300 9.95 -22.84 7.49
CA ASP A 300 9.88 -24.23 7.04
C ASP A 300 9.58 -25.11 8.25
N CYS A 301 8.35 -25.61 8.34
CA CYS A 301 7.96 -26.61 9.31
C CYS A 301 8.51 -27.97 8.88
N ALA A 302 9.79 -28.21 9.14
CA ALA A 302 10.42 -29.53 9.02
C ALA A 302 11.24 -29.85 10.28
N ASP A 303 10.68 -30.78 11.06
CA ASP A 303 11.29 -31.75 11.98
C ASP A 303 12.45 -31.32 12.92
N GLY A 304 12.07 -31.16 14.20
CA GLY A 304 12.51 -32.09 15.25
C GLY A 304 13.59 -31.63 16.23
N VAL A 305 13.22 -31.59 17.53
CA VAL A 305 14.04 -32.18 18.61
C VAL A 305 13.11 -32.80 19.67
N SER A 306 13.42 -34.04 20.04
CA SER A 306 12.70 -34.92 20.95
C SER A 306 13.11 -34.79 22.44
N ARG A 307 12.24 -35.36 23.32
CA ARG A 307 12.47 -35.89 24.70
C ARG A 307 12.56 -34.85 25.84
N GLN A 308 11.98 -35.01 27.04
CA GLN A 308 11.46 -36.19 27.77
C GLN A 308 10.57 -35.74 28.99
N PRO A 309 10.11 -36.60 29.93
CA PRO A 309 8.72 -36.63 30.40
C PRO A 309 8.51 -36.12 31.84
N SER A 310 7.23 -35.98 32.15
CA SER A 310 6.55 -35.97 33.45
C SER A 310 7.39 -36.33 34.69
N GLY A 311 7.64 -35.34 35.55
CA GLY A 311 8.03 -35.53 36.94
C GLY A 311 6.80 -35.47 37.84
N ALA A 312 6.48 -36.59 38.49
CA ALA A 312 5.51 -36.66 39.56
C ALA A 312 6.11 -36.13 40.87
N ARG A 313 5.35 -35.26 41.56
CA ARG A 313 5.27 -35.18 43.02
C ARG A 313 3.92 -34.61 43.41
#